data_AF-A0A0G1XBR4-F1
#
_entry.id   AF-A0A0G1XBR4-F1
#
_cell.length_a   1.000
_cell.length_b   1.000
_cell.length_c   1.000
_cell.angle_alpha   90.00
_cell.angle_beta   90.00
_cell.angle_gamma   90.00
#
_symmetry.space_group_name_H-M   'P 1'
#
loop_
_entity.id
_entity.type
_entity.pdbx_description
1 polymer ?
#
loop_
_entity_poly.entity_id
_entity_poly.type
_entity_poly.pdbx_seq_one_letter_code
_entity_poly.pdbx_strand_id
1 'polypeptide(L)'
;MFNLKYRPHYFSHRLNREVEEVYWHAILNGLALSLVFIFEPIYLYSLGYKLTQILWFYVQVYVWYAILISFGAKFASRFGYKHAILISNFFYILYWVVLFSISTQPSFFYLAPLLFAGQKSLFWPAYDAEAAIATTAAKAQEGREVGVLFSIN
;
A
#
# COMPACT_ATOMS: atom_id res chain seq x y z
N MET A 1 12.70 -42.15 24.31
CA MET A 1 11.57 -41.69 25.16
C MET A 1 11.30 -40.24 24.81
N PHE A 2 10.35 -39.96 23.90
CA PHE A 2 10.08 -38.61 23.42
C PHE A 2 9.24 -37.84 24.43
N ASN A 3 9.77 -36.71 24.91
CA ASN A 3 9.15 -35.84 25.90
C ASN A 3 8.03 -35.01 25.23
N LEU A 4 6.81 -35.51 25.27
CA LEU A 4 5.59 -34.85 24.75
C LEU A 4 5.07 -33.76 25.71
N LYS A 5 5.90 -32.75 26.00
CA LYS A 5 5.46 -31.55 26.74
C LYS A 5 5.72 -30.24 26.02
N TYR A 6 5.60 -30.25 24.69
CA TYR A 6 5.37 -29.05 23.91
C TYR A 6 3.95 -29.11 23.37
N ARG A 7 3.02 -28.41 24.03
CA ARG A 7 1.77 -28.02 23.38
C ARG A 7 2.07 -26.73 22.64
N PRO A 8 2.27 -26.75 21.31
CA PRO A 8 2.40 -25.51 20.56
C PRO A 8 1.12 -24.71 20.77
N HIS A 9 1.24 -23.60 21.48
CA HIS A 9 0.15 -22.66 21.71
C HIS A 9 -0.04 -21.88 20.41
N TYR A 10 -0.62 -22.52 19.39
CA TYR A 10 -0.87 -21.90 18.09
C TYR A 10 -1.87 -20.76 18.19
N PHE A 11 -2.80 -20.85 19.14
CA PHE A 11 -3.87 -19.90 19.36
C PHE A 11 -3.99 -19.57 20.85
N SER A 12 -3.18 -18.63 21.32
CA SER A 12 -3.61 -17.55 22.22
C SER A 12 -2.40 -16.79 22.76
N HIS A 13 -2.22 -15.59 22.23
CA HIS A 13 -1.72 -14.49 23.03
C HIS A 13 -2.46 -13.25 22.55
N ARG A 14 -2.75 -12.31 23.45
CA ARG A 14 -3.25 -11.00 23.04
C ARG A 14 -2.25 -10.44 22.03
N LEU A 15 -2.72 -10.12 20.82
CA LEU A 15 -1.90 -9.47 19.81
C LEU A 15 -1.29 -8.21 20.44
N ASN A 16 0.01 -7.98 20.18
CA ASN A 16 0.59 -6.70 20.52
C ASN A 16 -0.19 -5.62 19.77
N ARG A 17 -0.51 -4.52 20.45
CA ARG A 17 -1.33 -3.44 19.88
C ARG A 17 -0.77 -2.95 18.55
N GLU A 18 0.55 -2.89 18.42
CA GLU A 18 1.24 -2.49 17.18
C GLU A 18 0.99 -3.46 16.02
N VAL A 19 0.97 -4.77 16.27
CA VAL A 19 0.67 -5.79 15.24
C VAL A 19 -0.81 -5.76 14.87
N GLU A 20 -1.69 -5.57 15.87
CA GLU A 20 -3.13 -5.40 15.64
C GLU A 20 -3.42 -4.17 14.77
N GLU A 21 -2.77 -3.03 15.04
CA GLU A 21 -2.86 -1.82 14.22
C GLU A 21 -2.46 -2.12 12.76
N VAL A 22 -1.32 -2.79 12.54
CA VAL A 22 -0.86 -3.15 11.20
C VAL A 22 -1.83 -4.10 10.48
N TYR A 23 -2.42 -5.07 11.17
CA TYR A 23 -3.40 -6.00 10.57
C TYR A 23 -4.70 -5.30 10.19
N TRP A 24 -5.23 -4.44 11.06
CA TRP A 24 -6.41 -3.65 10.72
C TRP A 24 -6.16 -2.75 9.53
N HIS A 25 -4.99 -2.11 9.48
CA HIS A 25 -4.58 -1.32 8.32
C HIS A 25 -4.47 -2.17 7.05
N ALA A 26 -3.87 -3.36 7.11
CA ALA A 26 -3.76 -4.29 5.98
C ALA A 26 -5.14 -4.68 5.44
N ILE A 27 -6.05 -5.11 6.31
CA ILE A 27 -7.40 -5.57 5.94
C ILE A 27 -8.20 -4.42 5.30
N LEU A 28 -8.22 -3.25 5.95
CA LEU A 28 -8.97 -2.10 5.43
C LEU A 28 -8.42 -1.62 4.09
N ASN A 29 -7.09 -1.57 3.96
CA ASN A 29 -6.45 -1.16 2.72
C ASN A 29 -6.65 -2.19 1.60
N GLY A 30 -6.49 -3.49 1.89
CA GLY A 30 -6.71 -4.57 0.92
C GLY A 30 -8.15 -4.60 0.41
N LEU A 31 -9.13 -4.38 1.29
CA LEU A 31 -10.54 -4.26 0.92
C LEU A 31 -10.77 -3.02 0.04
N ALA A 32 -10.26 -1.85 0.43
CA ALA A 32 -10.38 -0.63 -0.36
C ALA A 32 -9.74 -0.78 -1.75
N LEU A 33 -8.55 -1.36 -1.83
CA LEU A 33 -7.87 -1.64 -3.10
C LEU A 33 -8.67 -2.63 -3.95
N SER A 34 -9.19 -3.72 -3.37
CA SER A 34 -10.00 -4.70 -4.09
C SER A 34 -11.27 -4.09 -4.67
N LEU A 35 -11.90 -3.16 -3.94
CA LEU A 35 -13.07 -2.45 -4.43
C LEU A 35 -12.73 -1.52 -5.58
N VAL A 36 -11.56 -0.86 -5.56
CA VAL A 36 -11.30 0.28 -6.44
C VAL A 36 -10.41 -0.05 -7.64
N PHE A 37 -9.51 -1.03 -7.52
CA PHE A 37 -8.48 -1.32 -8.52
C PHE A 37 -9.06 -1.70 -9.89
N ILE A 38 -10.19 -2.42 -9.92
CA ILE A 38 -10.83 -2.79 -11.18
C ILE A 38 -11.54 -1.61 -11.85
N PHE A 39 -11.96 -0.59 -11.09
CA PHE A 39 -12.72 0.53 -11.62
C PHE A 39 -11.85 1.55 -12.36
N GLU A 40 -10.58 1.69 -12.01
CA GLU A 40 -9.67 2.62 -12.68
C GLU A 40 -9.51 2.37 -14.20
N PRO A 41 -9.15 1.15 -14.66
CA PRO A 41 -9.05 0.88 -16.09
C PRO A 41 -10.42 0.87 -16.77
N ILE A 42 -11.48 0.42 -16.09
CA ILE A 42 -12.85 0.44 -16.60
C ILE A 42 -13.31 1.89 -16.82
N TYR A 43 -13.00 2.79 -15.89
CA TYR A 43 -13.34 4.21 -15.99
C TYR A 43 -12.65 4.85 -17.19
N LEU A 44 -11.32 4.67 -17.34
CA LEU A 44 -10.60 5.18 -18.50
C LEU A 44 -11.14 4.60 -19.81
N TYR A 45 -11.45 3.31 -19.84
CA TYR A 45 -12.06 2.67 -21.00
C TYR A 45 -13.43 3.27 -21.33
N SER A 46 -14.26 3.54 -20.31
CA SER A 46 -15.58 4.16 -20.48
C SER A 46 -15.53 5.59 -21.04
N LEU A 47 -14.42 6.31 -20.82
CA LEU A 47 -14.16 7.61 -21.43
C LEU A 47 -13.68 7.52 -22.88
N GLY A 48 -13.50 6.31 -23.43
CA GLY A 48 -13.07 6.09 -24.81
C GLY A 48 -11.57 5.89 -24.99
N TYR A 49 -10.78 5.76 -23.90
CA TYR A 49 -9.36 5.41 -24.02
C TYR A 49 -9.21 3.96 -24.49
N LYS A 50 -8.30 3.75 -25.44
CA LYS A 50 -7.95 2.41 -25.93
C LYS A 50 -7.18 1.65 -24.86
N LEU A 51 -7.26 0.31 -24.91
CA LEU A 51 -6.50 -0.56 -24.02
C LEU A 51 -5.01 -0.23 -23.99
N THR A 52 -4.41 0.08 -25.14
CA THR A 52 -2.99 0.47 -25.23
C THR A 52 -2.68 1.75 -24.46
N GLN A 53 -3.57 2.73 -24.46
CA GLN A 53 -3.40 3.97 -23.69
C GLN A 53 -3.53 3.68 -22.19
N ILE A 54 -4.47 2.83 -21.78
CA ILE A 54 -4.63 2.41 -20.39
C ILE A 54 -3.37 1.67 -19.90
N LEU A 55 -2.78 0.80 -20.73
CA LEU A 55 -1.49 0.19 -20.40
C LEU A 55 -0.39 1.25 -20.24
N TRP A 56 -0.33 2.23 -21.14
CA TRP A 56 0.60 3.37 -21.03
C TRP A 56 0.38 4.20 -19.76
N PHE A 57 -0.85 4.31 -19.27
CA PHE A 57 -1.14 4.96 -17.99
C PHE A 57 -0.38 4.27 -16.84
N TYR A 58 -0.49 2.94 -16.75
CA TYR A 58 0.22 2.17 -15.72
C TYR A 58 1.74 2.19 -15.91
N VAL A 59 2.24 2.16 -17.15
CA VAL A 59 3.67 2.32 -17.41
C VAL A 59 4.18 3.63 -16.83
N GLN A 60 3.46 4.73 -17.03
CA GLN A 60 3.82 6.03 -16.44
C GLN A 60 3.85 6.00 -14.91
N VAL A 61 2.86 5.35 -14.27
CA VAL A 61 2.84 5.19 -12.80
C VAL A 61 4.15 4.54 -12.33
N TYR A 62 4.55 3.43 -12.95
CA TYR A 62 5.74 2.69 -12.52
C TYR A 62 7.05 3.40 -12.88
N VAL A 63 7.11 4.12 -14.00
CA VAL A 63 8.27 4.97 -14.34
C VAL A 63 8.44 6.07 -13.30
N TRP A 64 7.38 6.80 -12.98
CA TRP A 64 7.44 7.82 -11.93
C TRP A 64 7.75 7.23 -10.57
N TYR A 65 7.17 6.08 -10.23
CA TYR A 65 7.44 5.39 -8.97
C TYR A 65 8.91 4.99 -8.85
N ALA A 66 9.51 4.45 -9.90
CA ALA A 66 10.94 4.09 -9.90
C ALA A 66 11.85 5.31 -9.63
N ILE A 67 11.46 6.49 -10.12
CA ILE A 67 12.19 7.74 -9.87
C ILE A 67 11.96 8.24 -8.44
N LEU A 68 10.71 8.20 -7.96
CA LEU A 68 10.29 8.83 -6.71
C LEU A 68 10.52 7.96 -5.47
N ILE A 69 10.59 6.63 -5.60
CA ILE A 69 10.68 5.70 -4.46
C ILE A 69 11.87 6.01 -3.55
N SER A 70 13.03 6.36 -4.10
CA SER A 70 14.22 6.71 -3.32
C SER A 70 14.00 7.98 -2.49
N PHE A 71 13.24 8.94 -3.01
CA PHE A 71 12.89 10.16 -2.28
C PHE A 71 11.85 9.90 -1.21
N GLY A 72 10.83 9.10 -1.52
CA GLY A 72 9.78 8.72 -0.57
C GLY A 72 10.34 7.91 0.60
N ALA A 73 11.23 6.96 0.34
CA ALA A 73 11.92 6.19 1.38
C ALA A 73 12.78 7.08 2.30
N LYS A 74 13.57 8.00 1.73
CA LYS A 74 14.36 8.97 2.52
C LYS A 74 13.49 9.91 3.34
N PHE A 75 12.35 10.33 2.79
CA PHE A 75 11.37 11.14 3.51
C PHE A 75 10.82 10.36 4.71
N ALA A 76 10.38 9.12 4.50
CA ALA A 76 9.85 8.26 5.55
C ALA A 76 10.86 7.99 6.66
N SER A 77 12.13 7.72 6.33
CA SER A 77 13.18 7.53 7.32
C SER A 77 13.51 8.78 8.14
N ARG A 78 13.30 9.98 7.58
CA ARG A 78 13.65 11.25 8.22
C ARG A 78 12.50 11.82 9.06
N PHE A 79 11.28 11.75 8.57
CA PHE A 79 10.10 12.36 9.20
C PHE A 79 9.19 11.34 9.90
N GLY A 80 9.52 10.05 9.81
CA GLY A 80 8.79 8.95 10.43
C GLY A 80 7.78 8.31 9.48
N TYR A 81 7.62 7.00 9.63
CA TYR A 81 6.80 6.17 8.75
C TYR A 81 5.31 6.56 8.79
N LYS A 82 4.75 6.80 9.98
CA LYS A 82 3.35 7.23 10.13
C LYS A 82 3.05 8.55 9.42
N HIS A 83 3.97 9.52 9.44
CA HIS A 83 3.80 10.79 8.71
C HIS A 83 3.85 10.58 7.20
N ALA A 84 4.76 9.72 6.71
CA ALA A 84 4.82 9.38 5.28
C ALA A 84 3.54 8.69 4.81
N ILE A 85 3.00 7.74 5.58
CA ILE A 85 1.71 7.09 5.30
C ILE A 85 0.58 8.14 5.26
N LEU A 86 0.51 9.04 6.25
CA LEU A 86 -0.50 10.09 6.28
C LEU A 86 -0.41 11.01 5.04
N ILE A 87 0.79 11.46 4.69
CA ILE A 87 1.02 12.33 3.51
C ILE A 87 0.66 11.59 2.21
N SER A 88 0.95 10.29 2.13
CA SER A 88 0.56 9.49 0.97
C SER A 88 -0.95 9.50 0.73
N ASN A 89 -1.78 9.53 1.78
CA ASN A 89 -3.23 9.60 1.64
C ASN A 89 -3.69 10.90 0.97
N PHE A 90 -3.01 12.03 1.21
CA PHE A 90 -3.30 13.28 0.49
C PHE A 90 -3.00 13.15 -1.00
N PHE A 91 -1.87 12.52 -1.38
CA PHE A 91 -1.59 12.20 -2.78
C PHE A 91 -2.65 11.27 -3.37
N TYR A 92 -3.15 10.30 -2.60
CA TYR A 92 -4.17 9.37 -3.07
C TYR A 92 -5.52 10.05 -3.33
N ILE A 93 -5.95 10.92 -2.41
CA ILE A 93 -7.18 11.70 -2.59
C ILE A 93 -7.05 12.60 -3.83
N LEU A 94 -5.92 13.31 -3.94
CA LEU A 94 -5.68 14.19 -5.09
C LEU A 94 -5.63 13.39 -6.39
N TYR A 95 -5.04 12.21 -6.37
CA TYR A 95 -5.05 11.26 -7.48
C TYR A 95 -6.48 10.93 -7.93
N TRP A 96 -7.39 10.53 -7.01
CA TRP A 96 -8.78 10.22 -7.36
C TRP A 96 -9.54 11.42 -7.94
N VAL A 97 -9.34 12.61 -7.38
CA VAL A 97 -9.94 13.85 -7.89
C VAL A 97 -9.46 14.13 -9.31
N VAL A 98 -8.15 14.01 -9.56
CA VAL A 98 -7.54 14.26 -10.88
C VAL A 98 -7.96 13.19 -11.89
N LEU A 99 -8.01 11.92 -11.48
CA LEU A 99 -8.47 10.81 -12.32
C LEU A 99 -9.91 11.04 -12.77
N PHE A 100 -10.82 11.34 -11.84
CA PHE A 100 -12.23 11.64 -12.15
C PHE A 100 -12.39 12.87 -13.07
N SER A 101 -11.48 13.84 -12.94
CA SER A 101 -11.47 15.05 -13.75
C SER A 101 -10.91 14.84 -15.17
N ILE A 102 -10.43 13.63 -15.53
CA ILE A 102 -10.01 13.32 -16.91
C ILE A 102 -11.19 13.45 -17.88
N SER A 103 -12.42 13.18 -17.41
CA SER A 103 -13.64 13.34 -18.19
C SER A 103 -13.86 14.76 -18.72
N THR A 104 -13.41 15.78 -17.99
CA THR A 104 -13.55 17.20 -18.36
C THR A 104 -12.25 17.79 -18.90
N GLN A 105 -11.09 17.33 -18.40
CA GLN A 105 -9.77 17.82 -18.77
C GLN A 105 -8.82 16.65 -19.11
N PRO A 106 -8.74 16.22 -20.38
CA PRO A 106 -7.97 15.04 -20.79
C PRO A 106 -6.47 15.09 -20.47
N SER A 107 -5.87 16.28 -20.34
CA SER A 107 -4.45 16.42 -19.98
C SER A 107 -4.11 15.82 -18.60
N PHE A 108 -5.11 15.67 -17.72
CA PHE A 108 -4.93 15.04 -16.42
C PHE A 108 -4.57 13.56 -16.50
N PHE A 109 -4.75 12.94 -17.67
CA PHE A 109 -4.23 11.60 -17.96
C PHE A 109 -2.73 11.45 -17.68
N TYR A 110 -1.94 12.52 -17.82
CA TYR A 110 -0.49 12.52 -17.55
C TYR A 110 -0.15 12.91 -16.10
N LEU A 111 -1.02 13.68 -15.43
CA LEU A 111 -0.82 14.13 -14.05
C LEU A 111 -1.23 13.06 -13.03
N ALA A 112 -2.33 12.33 -13.29
CA ALA A 112 -2.83 11.29 -12.40
C ALA A 112 -1.76 10.20 -12.10
N PRO A 113 -1.03 9.66 -13.10
CA PRO A 113 0.04 8.69 -12.85
C PRO A 113 1.15 9.21 -11.93
N LEU A 114 1.52 10.49 -12.06
CA LEU A 114 2.55 11.12 -11.22
C LEU A 114 2.09 11.21 -9.76
N LEU A 115 0.83 11.60 -9.54
CA LEU A 115 0.26 11.66 -8.19
C LEU A 115 0.16 10.27 -7.57
N PHE A 116 -0.26 9.27 -8.35
CA PHE A 116 -0.33 7.90 -7.87
C PHE A 116 1.05 7.33 -7.55
N ALA A 117 2.05 7.64 -8.38
CA ALA A 117 3.44 7.30 -8.10
C ALA A 117 3.96 7.98 -6.83
N GLY A 118 3.61 9.24 -6.58
CA GLY A 118 3.93 9.96 -5.35
C GLY A 118 3.33 9.29 -4.11
N GLN A 119 2.05 8.91 -4.18
CA GLN A 119 1.38 8.12 -3.16
C GLN A 119 2.14 6.82 -2.88
N LYS A 120 2.39 6.01 -3.91
CA LYS A 120 3.08 4.72 -3.78
C LYS A 120 4.48 4.88 -3.19
N SER A 121 5.22 5.90 -3.62
CA SER A 121 6.59 6.17 -3.18
C SER A 121 6.69 6.47 -1.69
N LEU A 122 5.68 7.13 -1.13
CA LEU A 122 5.61 7.43 0.30
C LEU A 122 5.00 6.28 1.11
N PHE A 123 3.98 5.63 0.58
CA PHE A 123 3.20 4.62 1.29
C PHE A 123 3.97 3.31 1.46
N TRP A 124 4.40 2.67 0.36
CA TRP A 124 4.93 1.30 0.42
C TRP A 124 6.17 1.17 1.28
N PRO A 125 7.24 2.00 1.09
CA PRO A 125 8.43 1.87 1.92
C PRO A 125 8.17 2.15 3.40
N ALA A 126 7.24 3.07 3.70
CA ALA A 126 6.90 3.41 5.07
C ALA A 126 6.06 2.32 5.75
N TYR A 127 5.06 1.80 5.04
CA TYR A 127 4.22 0.72 5.50
C TYR A 127 5.02 -0.56 5.74
N ASP A 128 5.88 -0.95 4.78
CA ASP A 128 6.72 -2.14 4.90
C ASP A 128 7.70 -2.03 6.08
N ALA A 129 8.26 -0.84 6.31
CA ALA A 129 9.13 -0.59 7.46
C ALA A 129 8.36 -0.65 8.80
N GLU A 130 7.17 -0.06 8.87
CA GLU A 130 6.33 -0.10 10.07
C GLU A 130 5.89 -1.55 10.39
N ALA A 131 5.49 -2.31 9.37
CA ALA A 131 5.13 -3.72 9.50
C ALA A 131 6.32 -4.57 9.96
N ALA A 132 7.53 -4.32 9.41
CA ALA A 132 8.75 -4.98 9.86
C ALA A 132 9.06 -4.66 11.33
N ILE A 133 8.95 -3.40 11.75
CA ILE A 133 9.19 -2.99 13.14
C ILE A 133 8.19 -3.65 14.09
N ALA A 134 6.89 -3.61 13.75
CA ALA A 134 5.84 -4.19 14.58
C ALA A 134 5.99 -5.71 14.75
N THR A 135 6.38 -6.41 13.68
CA THR A 135 6.59 -7.87 13.70
C THR A 135 7.84 -8.24 14.49
N THR A 136 8.96 -7.53 14.33
CA THR A 136 10.20 -7.74 15.13
C THR A 136 10.00 -7.40 16.61
N ALA A 137 9.20 -6.38 16.94
CA ALA A 137 8.88 -6.04 18.33
C ALA A 137 8.13 -7.16 19.06
N ALA A 138 7.43 -8.05 18.35
CA ALA A 138 6.66 -9.16 18.92
C ALA A 138 7.52 -10.34 19.43
N LYS A 139 8.85 -10.31 19.29
CA LYS A 139 9.88 -11.25 19.80
C LYS A 139 9.49 -12.74 19.84
N ALA A 140 10.16 -13.53 19.00
CA ALA A 140 10.06 -15.01 18.86
C ALA A 140 8.84 -15.55 18.06
N GLN A 141 8.03 -14.67 17.46
CA GLN A 141 6.90 -15.05 16.59
C GLN A 141 6.94 -14.34 15.21
N GLU A 142 8.06 -13.71 14.84
CA GLU A 142 8.18 -12.87 13.63
C GLU A 142 7.70 -13.57 12.36
N GLY A 143 8.17 -14.80 12.10
CA GLY A 143 7.74 -15.57 10.94
C GLY A 143 6.25 -15.89 10.93
N ARG A 144 5.61 -16.04 12.10
CA ARG A 144 4.15 -16.22 12.22
C ARG A 144 3.43 -14.92 11.88
N GLU A 145 3.85 -13.80 12.47
CA GLU A 145 3.16 -12.52 12.25
C GLU A 145 3.30 -12.04 10.80
N VAL A 146 4.48 -12.23 10.19
CA VAL A 146 4.68 -11.99 8.75
C VAL A 146 3.80 -12.93 7.92
N GLY A 147 3.74 -14.22 8.26
CA GLY A 147 2.90 -15.19 7.55
C GLY A 147 1.40 -14.85 7.61
N VAL A 148 0.91 -14.40 8.76
CA VAL A 148 -0.48 -13.92 8.90
C VAL A 148 -0.69 -12.64 8.10
N LEU A 149 0.24 -11.68 8.15
CA LEU A 149 0.17 -10.44 7.38
C LEU A 149 0.08 -10.69 5.86
N PHE A 150 0.83 -11.68 5.34
CA PHE A 150 0.73 -12.11 3.94
C PHE A 150 -0.55 -12.89 3.61
N SER A 151 -1.21 -13.49 4.60
CA SER A 151 -2.49 -14.20 4.36
C SER A 151 -3.69 -13.27 4.23
N ILE A 152 -3.57 -12.03 4.73
CA ILE A 152 -4.65 -11.03 4.77
C ILE A 152 -4.47 -9.89 3.75
N ASN A 153 -3.37 -9.88 2.98
CA ASN A 153 -3.03 -8.89 1.96
C ASN A 153 -2.93 -9.56 0.58
#